data_AF-A0A2N8KVP3-F1
#
_entry.id   AF-A0A2N8KVP3-F1
#
_cell.length_a   1.000
_cell.length_b   1.000
_cell.length_c   1.000
_cell.angle_alpha   90.00
_cell.angle_beta   90.00
_cell.angle_gamma   90.00
#
_symmetry.space_group_name_H-M   'P 1'
#
loop_
_entity.id
_entity.type
_entity.pdbx_description
1 polymer ?
#
loop_
_entity_poly.entity_id
_entity_poly.type
_entity_poly.pdbx_seq_one_letter_code
_entity_poly.pdbx_strand_id
1 'polypeptide(L)'
;MPGPAIIEIHPEAPPKPALGQPCNGCGLCCLSEPCPVGMLISRRRSGRCEALRWCAETRRYVCGMLSTPWHHLGAVRPWAREAARRRNQLLARLCRRWIAAGIGCDADLEIQATPPSGQATTSKPEQQG
;
A
#
# COMPACT_ATOMS: atom_id res chain seq x y z
N MET A 1 -13.26 -16.76 6.56
CA MET A 1 -12.07 -16.72 5.69
C MET A 1 -12.38 -15.80 4.52
N PRO A 2 -11.73 -14.63 4.38
CA PRO A 2 -11.89 -13.84 3.17
C PRO A 2 -11.47 -14.72 1.97
N GLY A 3 -12.32 -14.76 0.95
CA GLY A 3 -12.00 -15.46 -0.30
C GLY A 3 -10.93 -14.70 -1.11
N PRO A 4 -10.42 -15.30 -2.20
CA PRO A 4 -9.46 -14.62 -3.08
C PRO A 4 -10.05 -13.30 -3.61
N ALA A 5 -9.25 -12.23 -3.57
CA ALA A 5 -9.62 -10.91 -4.06
C ALA A 5 -8.75 -10.52 -5.26
N ILE A 6 -9.36 -9.93 -6.29
CA ILE A 6 -8.63 -9.41 -7.45
C ILE A 6 -8.09 -8.02 -7.09
N ILE A 7 -6.77 -7.85 -7.20
CA ILE A 7 -6.08 -6.59 -6.94
C ILE A 7 -5.43 -6.10 -8.24
N GLU A 8 -5.80 -4.90 -8.66
CA GLU A 8 -5.11 -4.20 -9.74
C GLU A 8 -3.85 -3.52 -9.22
N ILE A 9 -2.70 -4.05 -9.60
CA ILE A 9 -1.38 -3.51 -9.26
C ILE A 9 -0.70 -2.98 -10.52
N HIS A 10 0.03 -1.86 -10.38
CA HIS A 10 0.82 -1.31 -11.48
C HIS A 10 1.95 -2.28 -11.85
N PRO A 11 2.20 -2.57 -13.13
CA PRO A 11 3.17 -3.59 -13.55
C PRO A 11 4.61 -3.27 -13.13
N GLU A 12 4.94 -1.97 -13.01
CA GLU A 12 6.26 -1.53 -12.56
C GLU A 12 6.40 -1.47 -11.02
N ALA A 13 5.37 -1.84 -10.25
CA ALA A 13 5.45 -1.82 -8.80
C ALA A 13 6.52 -2.80 -8.31
N PRO A 14 7.28 -2.46 -7.27
CA PRO A 14 8.28 -3.37 -6.73
C PRO A 14 7.57 -4.60 -6.16
N PRO A 15 8.21 -5.79 -6.23
CA PRO A 15 7.64 -6.99 -5.65
C PRO A 15 7.43 -6.80 -4.15
N LYS A 16 6.47 -7.55 -3.60
CA LYS A 16 6.24 -7.59 -2.15
C LYS A 16 7.57 -7.94 -1.45
N PRO A 17 8.01 -7.16 -0.45
CA PRO A 17 9.22 -7.47 0.28
C PRO A 17 9.00 -8.75 1.12
N ALA A 18 10.09 -9.43 1.48
CA ALA A 18 10.01 -10.58 2.37
C ALA A 18 9.41 -10.19 3.74
N LEU A 19 8.85 -11.17 4.46
CA LEU A 19 8.33 -10.94 5.81
C LEU A 19 9.43 -10.33 6.70
N GLY A 20 9.05 -9.32 7.50
CA GLY A 20 9.97 -8.57 8.35
C GLY A 20 10.85 -7.54 7.64
N GLN A 21 10.90 -7.51 6.30
CA GLN A 21 11.64 -6.47 5.56
C GLN A 21 10.87 -5.14 5.51
N PRO A 22 11.55 -3.99 5.43
CA PRO A 22 10.89 -2.70 5.41
C PRO A 22 9.95 -2.55 4.20
N CYS A 23 8.82 -1.87 4.43
CA CYS A 23 7.89 -1.55 3.35
C CYS A 23 8.59 -0.75 2.24
N ASN A 24 8.65 -1.34 1.04
CA ASN A 24 9.26 -0.75 -0.15
C ASN A 24 8.27 0.06 -1.02
N GLY A 25 6.98 0.03 -0.68
CA GLY A 25 5.93 0.65 -1.48
C GLY A 25 5.37 -0.24 -2.59
N CYS A 26 5.37 -1.57 -2.44
CA CYS A 26 4.70 -2.49 -3.37
C CYS A 26 3.18 -2.24 -3.50
N GLY A 27 2.55 -1.68 -2.47
CA GLY A 27 1.12 -1.32 -2.48
C GLY A 27 0.16 -2.47 -2.23
N LEU A 28 0.61 -3.72 -2.16
CA LEU A 28 -0.24 -4.91 -2.06
C LEU A 28 -1.24 -4.84 -0.89
N CYS A 29 -0.77 -4.59 0.34
CA CYS A 29 -1.65 -4.47 1.50
C CYS A 29 -2.61 -3.27 1.38
N CYS A 30 -2.12 -2.11 0.93
CA CYS A 30 -2.93 -0.89 0.79
C CYS A 30 -3.97 -0.95 -0.33
N LEU A 31 -3.77 -1.80 -1.34
CA LEU A 31 -4.72 -2.06 -2.41
C LEU A 31 -5.78 -3.09 -1.97
N SER A 32 -5.40 -4.05 -1.14
CA SER A 32 -6.30 -5.05 -0.56
C SER A 32 -7.26 -4.41 0.45
N GLU A 33 -6.72 -3.71 1.44
CA GLU A 33 -7.50 -3.09 2.51
C GLU A 33 -6.83 -1.81 3.06
N PRO A 34 -7.62 -0.86 3.60
CA PRO A 34 -7.06 0.30 4.24
C PRO A 34 -6.49 -0.07 5.61
N CYS A 35 -5.28 0.41 5.92
CA CYS A 35 -4.73 0.35 7.27
C CYS A 35 -5.60 1.14 8.28
N PRO A 36 -5.42 1.03 9.61
CA PRO A 36 -6.25 1.75 10.58
C PRO A 36 -6.31 3.27 10.35
N VAL A 37 -5.21 3.88 9.90
CA VAL A 37 -5.18 5.29 9.49
C VAL A 37 -5.98 5.50 8.19
N GLY A 38 -5.80 4.62 7.21
CA GLY A 38 -6.57 4.62 5.97
C GLY A 38 -8.07 4.48 6.20
N MET A 39 -8.51 3.69 7.19
CA MET A 39 -9.93 3.56 7.54
C MET A 39 -10.51 4.90 8.04
N LEU A 40 -9.73 5.67 8.81
CA LEU A 40 -10.14 6.99 9.29
C LEU A 40 -10.25 8.00 8.14
N ILE A 41 -9.30 7.98 7.19
CA ILE A 41 -9.28 8.90 6.06
C ILE A 41 -10.33 8.53 5.00
N SER A 42 -10.37 7.26 4.58
CA SER A 42 -11.24 6.77 3.51
C SER A 42 -12.67 6.46 3.99
N ARG A 43 -12.89 6.40 5.31
CA ARG A 43 -14.17 5.97 5.94
C ARG A 43 -14.67 4.61 5.42
N ARG A 44 -13.75 3.72 5.05
CA ARG A 44 -14.00 2.37 4.50
C ARG A 44 -13.17 1.36 5.26
N ARG A 45 -13.65 0.12 5.32
CA ARG A 45 -12.98 -1.01 5.98
C ARG A 45 -12.40 -2.05 5.03
N SER A 46 -12.71 -1.96 3.75
CA SER A 46 -12.28 -2.90 2.72
C SER A 46 -11.96 -2.17 1.42
N GLY A 47 -11.13 -2.81 0.57
CA GLY A 47 -10.71 -2.29 -0.72
C GLY A 47 -9.53 -1.31 -0.64
N ARG A 48 -9.21 -0.70 -1.77
CA ARG A 48 -8.07 0.22 -1.90
C ARG A 48 -8.20 1.43 -0.98
N CYS A 49 -7.12 1.75 -0.27
CA CYS A 49 -7.01 2.98 0.51
C CYS A 49 -7.03 4.23 -0.40
N GLU A 50 -7.86 5.22 -0.05
CA GLU A 50 -7.98 6.49 -0.81
C GLU A 50 -6.70 7.33 -0.77
N ALA A 51 -5.91 7.22 0.30
CA ALA A 51 -4.64 7.92 0.40
C ALA A 51 -3.54 7.28 -0.46
N LEU A 52 -3.74 6.08 -1.03
CA LEU A 52 -2.71 5.37 -1.79
C LEU A 52 -2.53 5.99 -3.19
N ARG A 53 -1.32 6.48 -3.48
CA ARG A 53 -0.98 7.07 -4.78
C ARG A 53 0.18 6.34 -5.44
N TRP A 54 0.12 6.19 -6.76
CA TRP A 54 1.25 5.77 -7.56
C TRP A 54 2.21 6.95 -7.75
N CYS A 55 3.52 6.74 -7.57
CA CYS A 55 4.57 7.70 -7.86
C CYS A 55 5.40 7.16 -9.03
N ALA A 56 5.20 7.74 -10.21
CA ALA A 56 5.87 7.30 -11.43
C ALA A 56 7.40 7.51 -11.35
N GLU A 57 7.84 8.57 -10.68
CA GLU A 57 9.25 8.95 -10.55
C GLU A 57 10.05 7.91 -9.76
N THR A 58 9.44 7.32 -8.73
CA THR A 58 10.08 6.30 -7.89
C THR A 58 9.54 4.90 -8.13
N ARG A 59 8.68 4.73 -9.14
CA ARG A 59 8.00 3.48 -9.52
C ARG A 59 7.45 2.69 -8.34
N ARG A 60 6.81 3.37 -7.40
CA ARG A 60 6.26 2.74 -6.19
C ARG A 60 5.00 3.44 -5.70
N TYR A 61 4.24 2.74 -4.87
CA TYR A 61 3.12 3.35 -4.17
C TYR A 61 3.59 4.14 -2.95
N VAL A 62 3.00 5.32 -2.78
CA VAL A 62 3.25 6.23 -1.65
C VAL A 62 1.96 6.48 -0.90
N CYS A 63 2.05 6.47 0.43
CA CYS A 63 0.94 6.88 1.28
C CYS A 63 0.80 8.40 1.26
N GLY A 64 -0.36 8.89 0.82
CA GLY A 64 -0.73 10.31 0.79
C GLY A 64 -0.69 10.95 2.17
N MET A 65 -0.97 10.17 3.23
CA MET A 65 -0.87 10.63 4.61
C MET A 65 0.57 10.83 5.08
N LEU A 66 1.54 10.10 4.51
CA LEU A 66 2.96 10.28 4.83
C LEU A 66 3.61 11.37 3.97
N SER A 67 3.17 11.54 2.72
CA SER A 67 3.78 12.46 1.76
C SER A 67 3.14 13.85 1.78
N THR A 68 1.81 13.94 1.82
CA THR A 68 1.05 15.20 1.79
C THR A 68 -0.17 15.15 2.71
N PRO A 69 0.02 15.12 4.05
CA PRO A 69 -1.09 15.02 4.99
C PRO A 69 -2.11 16.17 4.87
N TRP A 70 -1.66 17.33 4.38
CA TRP A 70 -2.45 18.54 4.19
C TRP A 70 -3.70 18.36 3.33
N HIS A 71 -3.61 17.56 2.27
CA HIS A 71 -4.74 17.34 1.37
C HIS A 71 -5.91 16.64 2.07
N HIS A 72 -5.64 15.89 3.14
CA HIS A 72 -6.65 15.14 3.89
C HIS A 72 -7.15 15.88 5.16
N LEU A 73 -6.52 16.98 5.57
CA LEU A 73 -6.79 17.67 6.84
C LEU A 73 -7.40 19.07 6.67
N GLY A 74 -7.74 19.46 5.44
CA GLY A 74 -8.36 20.75 5.12
C GLY A 74 -7.37 21.92 4.96
N ALA A 75 -7.83 22.96 4.27
CA ALA A 75 -7.02 24.15 3.98
C ALA A 75 -6.62 24.90 5.26
N VAL A 76 -5.35 25.29 5.36
CA VAL A 76 -4.86 26.12 6.47
C VAL A 76 -4.72 27.56 6.09
N ARG A 77 -5.02 28.43 7.06
CA ARG A 77 -4.85 29.87 6.92
C ARG A 77 -3.37 30.22 6.70
N PRO A 78 -3.06 31.25 5.88
CA PRO A 78 -1.69 31.62 5.52
C PRO A 78 -0.74 31.85 6.68
N TRP A 79 -1.24 32.40 7.79
CA TRP A 79 -0.46 32.71 9.00
C TRP A 79 -0.17 31.48 9.87
N ALA A 80 -0.89 30.38 9.69
CA ALA A 80 -0.71 29.14 10.44
C ALA A 80 0.17 28.11 9.71
N ARG A 81 0.77 28.48 8.56
CA ARG A 81 1.50 27.56 7.68
C ARG A 81 2.65 26.84 8.39
N GLU A 82 3.46 27.55 9.17
CA GLU A 82 4.62 26.96 9.85
C GLU A 82 4.19 26.02 10.99
N ALA A 83 3.26 26.46 11.84
CA ALA A 83 2.71 25.65 12.93
C ALA A 83 2.08 24.36 12.39
N ALA A 84 1.32 24.47 11.30
CA ALA A 84 0.68 23.31 10.73
C ALA A 84 1.65 22.44 9.90
N ARG A 85 2.80 22.97 9.43
CA ARG A 85 3.91 22.14 8.87
C ARG A 85 4.48 21.22 9.93
N ARG A 86 4.75 21.74 11.13
CA ARG A 86 5.22 20.94 12.28
C ARG A 86 4.18 19.90 12.69
N ARG A 87 2.90 20.31 12.80
CA ARG A 87 1.79 19.39 13.07
C ARG A 87 1.74 18.25 12.06
N ASN A 88 1.93 18.56 10.78
CA ASN A 88 1.85 17.58 9.71
C ASN A 88 3.03 16.61 9.69
N GLN A 89 4.24 17.09 9.99
CA GLN A 89 5.39 16.21 10.21
C GLN A 89 5.15 15.28 11.40
N LEU A 90 4.57 15.80 12.49
CA LEU A 90 4.21 14.97 13.64
C LEU A 90 3.17 13.92 13.28
N LEU A 91 2.12 14.30 12.56
CA LEU A 91 1.09 13.37 12.09
C LEU A 91 1.66 12.30 11.15
N ALA A 92 2.55 12.66 10.23
CA ALA A 92 3.22 11.68 9.36
C ALA A 92 4.08 10.69 10.19
N ARG A 93 4.79 11.17 11.21
CA ARG A 93 5.57 10.31 12.12
C ARG A 93 4.67 9.38 12.93
N LEU A 94 3.57 9.90 13.49
CA LEU A 94 2.59 9.11 14.23
C LEU A 94 1.94 8.05 13.32
N CYS A 95 1.52 8.44 12.11
CA CYS A 95 0.98 7.51 11.11
C CYS A 95 1.98 6.41 10.80
N ARG A 96 3.26 6.76 10.52
CA ARG A 96 4.32 5.78 10.27
C ARG A 96 4.48 4.80 11.42
N ARG A 97 4.41 5.28 12.66
CA ARG A 97 4.53 4.44 13.86
C ARG A 97 3.30 3.55 14.07
N TRP A 98 2.10 4.04 13.76
CA TRP A 98 0.86 3.28 13.90
C TRP A 98 0.70 2.17 12.85
N ILE A 99 1.20 2.38 11.63
CA ILE A 99 1.06 1.41 10.53
C ILE A 99 2.34 0.61 10.29
N ALA A 100 3.34 0.77 11.16
CA ALA A 100 4.68 0.18 11.02
C ALA A 100 5.32 0.36 9.62
N ALA A 101 4.95 1.41 8.88
CA ALA A 101 5.42 1.61 7.51
C ALA A 101 6.94 1.81 7.49
N GLY A 102 7.64 0.88 6.84
CA GLY A 102 9.10 0.88 6.76
C GLY A 102 9.80 0.22 7.95
N ILE A 103 9.07 -0.44 8.86
CA ILE A 103 9.65 -1.22 9.97
C ILE A 103 9.73 -2.70 9.58
N GLY A 104 8.62 -3.30 9.11
CA GLY A 104 8.59 -4.69 8.66
C GLY A 104 7.29 -5.01 7.94
N CYS A 105 7.34 -5.90 6.95
CA CYS A 105 6.17 -6.44 6.28
C CYS A 105 5.55 -7.56 7.13
N ASP A 106 4.30 -7.37 7.53
CA ASP A 106 3.47 -8.31 8.28
C ASP A 106 2.35 -8.94 7.43
N ALA A 107 2.24 -8.52 6.16
CA ALA A 107 1.18 -8.96 5.28
C ALA A 107 1.44 -10.40 4.82
N ASP A 108 0.58 -11.34 5.21
CA ASP A 108 0.57 -12.73 4.73
C ASP A 108 -0.22 -12.88 3.40
N LEU A 109 -0.04 -11.91 2.50
CA LEU A 109 -0.66 -11.90 1.18
C LEU A 109 0.27 -12.57 0.18
N GLU A 110 -0.17 -13.67 -0.42
CA GLU A 110 0.51 -14.31 -1.55
C GLU A 110 -0.07 -13.81 -2.87
N ILE A 111 0.81 -13.50 -3.83
CA ILE A 111 0.40 -13.08 -5.16
C ILE A 111 0.28 -14.32 -6.03
N GLN A 112 -0.96 -14.70 -6.37
CA GLN A 112 -1.20 -15.64 -7.45
C GLN A 112 -1.37 -14.83 -8.74
N ALA A 113 -0.36 -14.85 -9.61
CA ALA A 113 -0.50 -14.27 -10.93
C ALA A 113 -1.53 -15.09 -11.71
N THR A 114 -2.63 -14.47 -12.13
CA THR A 114 -3.55 -15.11 -13.06
C THR A 114 -2.79 -15.34 -14.37
N PRO A 115 -2.58 -16.60 -14.80
CA PRO A 115 -1.95 -16.85 -16.09
C PRO A 115 -2.82 -16.22 -17.18
N PRO A 116 -2.22 -15.60 -18.22
CA PRO A 116 -2.98 -15.09 -19.34
C PRO A 116 -3.81 -16.24 -19.92
N SER A 117 -5.12 -16.03 -19.99
CA SER A 117 -6.11 -16.94 -20.56
C SER A 117 -5.73 -17.23 -22.01
N GLY A 118 -4.95 -18.28 -22.22
CA GLY A 118 -4.35 -18.62 -23.52
C GLY A 118 -3.20 -19.61 -23.47
N GLN A 119 -2.58 -19.87 -22.31
CA GLN A 119 -1.59 -20.94 -22.18
C GLN A 119 -2.26 -22.22 -21.68
N ALA A 120 -2.57 -23.09 -22.64
CA ALA A 120 -2.87 -24.49 -22.37
C ALA A 120 -1.76 -25.06 -21.47
N THR A 121 -2.11 -25.49 -20.28
CA THR A 121 -1.28 -26.36 -19.46
C THR A 121 -1.07 -27.65 -20.24
N THR A 122 0.01 -27.74 -21.00
CA THR A 122 0.58 -29.04 -21.36
C THR A 122 1.19 -29.59 -20.08
N SER A 123 0.37 -30.35 -19.35
CA SER A 123 0.84 -31.31 -18.35
C SER A 123 1.93 -32.16 -18.99
N LYS A 124 3.17 -32.01 -18.51
CA LYS A 124 4.23 -32.99 -18.75
C LYS A 124 4.11 -34.07 -17.67
N PRO A 125 3.86 -35.34 -18.02
CA PRO A 125 3.94 -36.44 -17.06
C PRO A 125 5.41 -36.84 -16.84
N GLU A 126 5.68 -37.42 -15.65
CA GLU A 126 6.81 -38.32 -15.35
C GLU A 126 8.23 -37.66 -15.33
N GLN A 127 9.12 -37.94 -14.37
CA GLN A 127 9.64 -39.26 -14.08
C GLN A 127 10.17 -39.44 -12.65
N GLN A 128 9.97 -40.67 -12.19
CA GLN A 128 10.58 -41.34 -11.06
C GLN A 128 12.11 -41.46 -11.22
N GLY A 129 12.81 -41.43 -10.09
CA GLY A 129 14.20 -41.87 -9.93
C GLY A 129 14.37 -42.36 -8.50
#